data_AF-A0A8S1VK28-F1
#
_entry.id   AF-A0A8S1VK28-F1
#
_cell.length_a   1.000
_cell.length_b   1.000
_cell.length_c   1.000
_cell.angle_alpha   90.00
_cell.angle_beta   90.00
_cell.angle_gamma   90.00
#
_symmetry.space_group_name_H-M   'P 1'
#
loop_
_entity.id
_entity.type
_entity.pdbx_description
1 polymer ?
#
loop_
_entity_poly.entity_id
_entity_poly.type
_entity_poly.pdbx_seq_one_letter_code
_entity_poly.pdbx_strand_id
1 'polypeptide(L)'
;MSGNIKEAFLKLDHFYTSCQIDKIKYLFLFTYEHDISTPALLLRIYDGQTIWLLQILEKHIEEMRSKSEIKGTLNSFLDMMQQALESNQYQLILENLNLKILFEFQLTQGVFIKSVLNLGGGLVIQDKDSIEVSKDFTMDLYESMRYKFISLKNQKESEIALVKQQTIASKDKDVPKVFQQLSEVKEEPPKKRIVNGDIVMPNKKKRKAIGARFE
;
A
#
# COMPACT_ATOMS: atom_id res chain seq x y z
N MET A 1 -13.81 -10.10 26.76
CA MET A 1 -13.81 -10.53 25.34
C MET A 1 -12.64 -9.85 24.67
N SER A 2 -11.48 -10.51 24.65
CA SER A 2 -10.31 -10.05 23.90
C SER A 2 -10.63 -10.20 22.42
N GLY A 3 -10.65 -9.08 21.68
CA GLY A 3 -10.55 -9.16 20.21
C GLY A 3 -9.25 -9.90 19.87
N ASN A 4 -9.26 -10.71 18.81
CA ASN A 4 -8.09 -11.50 18.44
C ASN A 4 -6.98 -10.55 17.92
N ILE A 5 -6.18 -9.99 18.83
CA ILE A 5 -5.06 -9.05 18.56
C ILE A 5 -4.15 -9.57 17.45
N LYS A 6 -3.99 -10.90 17.38
CA LYS A 6 -3.27 -11.58 16.32
C LYS A 6 -3.86 -11.32 14.94
N GLU A 7 -5.17 -11.49 14.75
CA GLU A 7 -5.84 -11.20 13.47
C GLU A 7 -5.67 -9.74 13.06
N ALA A 8 -5.73 -8.82 14.04
CA ALA A 8 -5.58 -7.41 13.76
C ALA A 8 -4.13 -7.03 13.39
N PHE A 9 -3.13 -7.60 14.06
CA PHE A 9 -1.73 -7.41 13.69
C PHE A 9 -1.39 -8.05 12.34
N LEU A 10 -1.98 -9.18 12.00
CA LEU A 10 -1.81 -9.81 10.68
C LEU A 10 -2.31 -8.91 9.53
N LYS A 11 -3.21 -7.94 9.77
CA LYS A 11 -3.61 -6.96 8.75
C LYS A 11 -2.50 -5.98 8.38
N LEU A 12 -1.63 -5.68 9.34
CA LEU A 12 -0.49 -4.79 9.16
C LEU A 12 0.79 -5.57 8.84
N ASP A 13 0.74 -6.90 8.82
CA ASP A 13 1.88 -7.71 8.42
C ASP A 13 2.26 -7.43 6.97
N HIS A 14 3.57 -7.31 6.73
CA HIS A 14 4.15 -6.89 5.46
C HIS A 14 3.66 -5.52 4.93
N PHE A 15 2.98 -4.72 5.76
CA PHE A 15 2.60 -3.37 5.38
C PHE A 15 3.85 -2.48 5.36
N TYR A 16 4.03 -1.75 4.27
CA TYR A 16 5.10 -0.76 4.16
C TYR A 16 4.58 0.51 3.51
N THR A 17 5.12 1.64 3.96
CA THR A 17 4.83 2.97 3.40
C THR A 17 6.10 3.82 3.45
N SER A 18 6.03 5.03 2.90
CA SER A 18 7.12 5.98 3.00
C SER A 18 6.61 7.39 3.09
N CYS A 19 7.27 8.22 3.88
CA CYS A 19 7.06 9.66 3.89
C CYS A 19 8.38 10.39 3.68
N GLN A 20 8.31 11.68 3.39
CA GLN A 20 9.48 12.54 3.24
C GLN A 20 9.33 13.73 4.17
N ILE A 21 10.37 13.98 4.97
CA ILE A 21 10.51 15.19 5.79
C ILE A 21 11.70 15.94 5.23
N ASP A 22 11.50 17.17 4.81
CA ASP A 22 12.50 17.97 4.09
C ASP A 22 13.07 17.22 2.88
N LYS A 23 14.33 16.78 2.96
CA LYS A 23 15.05 16.02 1.92
C LYS A 23 15.28 14.56 2.28
N ILE A 24 14.83 14.12 3.45
CA ILE A 24 15.07 12.77 3.98
C ILE A 24 13.81 11.94 3.79
N LYS A 25 13.96 10.77 3.17
CA LYS A 25 12.87 9.81 2.96
C LYS A 25 12.93 8.76 4.07
N TYR A 26 11.80 8.56 4.74
CA TYR A 26 11.62 7.55 5.77
C TYR A 26 10.80 6.40 5.21
N LEU A 27 11.32 5.18 5.30
CA LEU A 27 10.65 3.94 4.93
C LEU A 27 10.12 3.26 6.19
N PHE A 28 8.86 2.87 6.16
CA PHE A 28 8.18 2.20 7.26
C PHE A 28 7.95 0.75 6.84
N LEU A 29 8.19 -0.17 7.77
CA LEU A 29 7.91 -1.57 7.57
C LEU A 29 7.30 -2.15 8.85
N PHE A 30 6.18 -2.82 8.69
CA PHE A 30 5.52 -3.61 9.72
C PHE A 30 5.65 -5.09 9.36
N THR A 31 6.06 -5.89 10.33
CA THR A 31 6.14 -7.35 10.20
C THR A 31 5.61 -8.01 11.46
N TYR A 32 4.75 -9.00 11.31
CA TYR A 32 4.22 -9.76 12.43
C TYR A 32 5.29 -10.72 12.96
N GLU A 33 5.52 -10.69 14.27
CA GLU A 33 6.44 -11.63 14.92
C GLU A 33 5.67 -12.90 15.30
N HIS A 34 6.07 -14.02 14.70
CA HIS A 34 5.41 -15.31 14.87
C HIS A 34 5.77 -16.05 16.17
N ASP A 35 6.56 -15.45 17.06
CA ASP A 35 6.96 -16.13 18.30
C ASP A 35 5.76 -16.36 19.25
N ILE A 36 5.78 -17.49 19.94
CA ILE A 36 4.59 -18.27 20.35
C ILE A 36 3.92 -17.71 21.61
N SER A 37 4.60 -16.86 22.39
CA SER A 37 4.10 -16.44 23.71
C SER A 37 3.21 -15.21 23.69
N THR A 38 3.51 -14.22 22.84
CA THR A 38 2.77 -12.94 22.81
C THR A 38 2.73 -12.41 21.37
N PRO A 39 1.54 -12.22 20.77
CA PRO A 39 1.42 -11.56 19.47
C PRO A 39 2.06 -10.18 19.49
N ALA A 40 2.97 -9.92 18.55
CA ALA A 40 3.68 -8.67 18.43
C ALA A 40 3.79 -8.24 16.97
N LEU A 41 3.80 -6.92 16.76
CA LEU A 41 4.04 -6.31 15.46
C LEU A 41 5.35 -5.52 15.53
N LEU A 42 6.36 -5.92 14.77
CA LEU A 42 7.62 -5.21 14.68
C LEU A 42 7.49 -4.07 13.67
N LEU A 43 7.56 -2.84 14.17
CA LEU A 43 7.66 -1.63 13.36
C LEU A 43 9.12 -1.22 13.23
N ARG A 44 9.56 -1.04 11.99
CA ARG A 44 10.88 -0.50 11.64
C ARG A 44 10.73 0.73 10.76
N ILE A 45 11.45 1.79 11.10
CA ILE A 45 11.56 2.99 10.27
C ILE A 45 13.01 3.21 9.90
N TYR A 46 13.29 3.44 8.62
CA TYR A 46 14.64 3.60 8.09
C TYR A 46 14.75 4.85 7.24
N ASP A 47 15.79 5.67 7.46
CA ASP A 47 16.03 6.91 6.72
C ASP A 47 17.23 6.87 5.76
N GLY A 48 17.93 5.73 5.67
CA GLY A 48 19.18 5.60 4.91
C GLY A 48 20.44 5.51 5.79
N GLN A 49 20.36 5.96 7.04
CA GLN A 49 21.50 5.99 7.97
C GLN A 49 21.12 5.48 9.37
N THR A 50 19.89 5.73 9.80
CA THR A 50 19.37 5.40 11.11
C THR A 50 18.15 4.50 10.96
N ILE A 51 18.05 3.50 11.83
CA ILE A 51 16.88 2.64 11.93
C ILE A 51 16.26 2.75 13.32
N TRP A 52 14.95 3.01 13.37
CA TRP A 52 14.15 2.98 14.59
C TRP A 52 13.38 1.66 14.61
N LEU A 53 13.37 0.99 15.76
CA LEU A 53 12.69 -0.28 15.94
C LEU A 53 11.76 -0.20 17.15
N LEU A 54 10.53 -0.69 16.99
CA LEU A 54 9.59 -0.83 18.09
C LEU A 54 8.83 -2.15 17.95
N GLN A 55 8.91 -2.98 18.97
CA GLN A 55 8.04 -4.14 19.12
C GLN A 55 6.69 -3.70 19.70
N ILE A 56 5.67 -3.63 18.87
CA ILE A 56 4.33 -3.20 19.24
C ILE A 56 3.57 -4.39 19.83
N LEU A 57 3.43 -4.38 21.15
CA LEU A 57 2.55 -5.25 21.93
C LEU A 57 1.16 -4.62 22.13
N GLU A 58 0.19 -5.44 22.54
CA GLU A 58 -1.19 -5.00 22.86
C GLU A 58 -1.21 -3.78 23.80
N LYS A 59 -0.36 -3.78 24.85
CA LYS A 59 -0.25 -2.68 25.82
C LYS A 59 0.02 -1.31 25.18
N HIS A 60 0.80 -1.26 24.09
CA HIS A 60 1.11 0.01 23.42
C HIS A 60 -0.11 0.55 22.69
N ILE A 61 -0.89 -0.35 22.06
CA ILE A 61 -2.14 0.00 21.39
C ILE A 61 -3.18 0.46 22.40
N GLU A 62 -3.27 -0.22 23.55
CA GLU A 62 -4.15 0.21 24.65
C GLU A 62 -3.74 1.57 25.21
N GLU A 63 -2.44 1.81 25.38
CA GLU A 63 -1.93 3.11 25.82
C GLU A 63 -2.29 4.21 24.83
N MET A 64 -2.05 4.01 23.53
CA MET A 64 -2.47 4.93 22.46
C MET A 64 -3.98 5.18 22.49
N ARG A 65 -4.80 4.14 22.61
CA ARG A 65 -6.27 4.27 22.68
C ARG A 65 -6.71 5.05 23.90
N SER A 66 -6.14 4.76 25.07
CA SER A 66 -6.47 5.43 26.33
C SER A 66 -6.16 6.93 26.28
N LYS A 67 -5.13 7.34 25.54
CA LYS A 67 -4.72 8.73 25.36
C LYS A 67 -5.46 9.47 24.25
N SER A 68 -6.14 8.77 23.35
CA SER A 68 -6.68 9.36 22.11
C SER A 68 -8.20 9.61 22.12
N GLU A 69 -8.90 9.55 23.25
CA GLU A 69 -10.38 9.72 23.34
C GLU A 69 -11.22 8.78 22.45
N ILE A 70 -10.59 7.89 21.66
CA ILE A 70 -11.27 6.97 20.75
C ILE A 70 -11.94 5.86 21.55
N LYS A 71 -13.27 5.81 21.44
CA LYS A 71 -14.09 4.72 21.99
C LYS A 71 -14.25 3.65 20.91
N GLY A 72 -14.00 2.40 21.27
CA GLY A 72 -14.15 1.27 20.35
C GLY A 72 -13.40 0.03 20.79
N THR A 73 -13.45 -1.00 19.95
CA THR A 73 -12.64 -2.22 20.13
C THR A 73 -11.19 -1.97 19.72
N LEU A 74 -10.30 -2.86 20.16
CA LEU A 74 -8.90 -2.81 19.72
C LEU A 74 -8.77 -3.02 18.20
N ASN A 75 -9.56 -3.94 17.62
CA ASN A 75 -9.56 -4.18 16.17
C ASN A 75 -9.94 -2.93 15.39
N SER A 76 -11.00 -2.22 15.79
CA SER A 76 -11.39 -0.97 15.14
C SER A 76 -10.33 0.12 15.23
N PHE A 77 -9.57 0.17 16.33
CA PHE A 77 -8.46 1.13 16.48
C PHE A 77 -7.32 0.81 15.51
N LEU A 78 -6.97 -0.48 15.37
CA LEU A 78 -5.95 -0.91 14.41
C LEU A 78 -6.39 -0.72 12.96
N ASP A 79 -7.68 -0.91 12.65
CA ASP A 79 -8.24 -0.60 11.33
C ASP A 79 -8.10 0.90 11.01
N MET A 80 -8.37 1.78 11.98
CA MET A 80 -8.13 3.22 11.84
C MET A 80 -6.64 3.55 11.65
N MET A 81 -5.75 2.83 12.34
CA MET A 81 -4.30 2.97 12.16
C MET A 81 -3.84 2.56 10.77
N GLN A 82 -4.34 1.43 10.27
CA GLN A 82 -4.08 1.00 8.89
C GLN A 82 -4.59 2.04 7.88
N GLN A 83 -5.82 2.52 8.03
CA GLN A 83 -6.39 3.54 7.13
C GLN A 83 -5.59 4.85 7.15
N ALA A 84 -5.14 5.29 8.34
CA ALA A 84 -4.30 6.48 8.46
C ALA A 84 -2.96 6.30 7.75
N LEU A 85 -2.34 5.12 7.85
CA LEU A 85 -1.11 4.79 7.12
C LEU A 85 -1.32 4.77 5.60
N GLU A 86 -2.39 4.13 5.13
CA GLU A 86 -2.74 4.05 3.70
C GLU A 86 -3.08 5.42 3.11
N SER A 87 -3.71 6.28 3.89
CA SER A 87 -4.12 7.63 3.48
C SER A 87 -3.06 8.70 3.73
N ASN A 88 -1.87 8.32 4.22
CA ASN A 88 -0.80 9.23 4.65
C ASN A 88 -1.27 10.29 5.67
N GLN A 89 -2.21 9.93 6.54
CA GLN A 89 -2.72 10.75 7.63
C GLN A 89 -1.88 10.53 8.91
N TYR A 90 -0.59 10.79 8.80
CA TYR A 90 0.35 10.72 9.92
C TYR A 90 1.53 11.67 9.71
N GLN A 91 2.21 12.00 10.80
CA GLN A 91 3.40 12.85 10.80
C GLN A 91 4.49 12.21 11.64
N LEU A 92 5.74 12.41 11.22
CA LEU A 92 6.91 12.03 11.99
C LEU A 92 7.43 13.24 12.75
N ILE A 93 7.71 13.04 14.04
CA ILE A 93 8.31 14.05 14.92
C ILE A 93 9.65 13.48 15.40
N LEU A 94 10.75 14.14 15.03
CA LEU A 94 12.10 13.74 15.40
C LEU A 94 12.71 14.76 16.37
N GLU A 95 13.01 14.32 17.59
CA GLU A 95 13.58 15.15 18.64
C GLU A 95 14.78 14.41 19.28
N ASN A 96 16.00 14.91 19.09
CA ASN A 96 17.21 14.30 19.67
C ASN A 96 17.35 12.79 19.36
N LEU A 97 17.22 12.41 18.07
CA LEU A 97 17.16 11.01 17.59
C LEU A 97 15.96 10.18 18.11
N ASN A 98 15.07 10.75 18.92
CA ASN A 98 13.84 10.08 19.30
C ASN A 98 12.77 10.32 18.25
N LEU A 99 12.22 9.24 17.71
CA LEU A 99 11.19 9.31 16.70
C LEU A 99 9.82 9.02 17.32
N LYS A 100 8.83 9.82 16.92
CA LYS A 100 7.41 9.62 17.25
C LYS A 100 6.61 9.65 15.96
N ILE A 101 5.56 8.83 15.90
CA ILE A 101 4.53 8.93 14.87
C ILE A 101 3.29 9.57 15.49
N LEU A 102 2.85 10.67 14.92
CA LEU A 102 1.56 11.29 15.21
C LEU A 102 0.56 10.83 14.15
N PHE A 103 -0.35 9.94 14.51
CA PHE A 103 -1.47 9.53 13.66
C PHE A 103 -2.60 10.55 13.75
N GLU A 104 -3.20 10.89 12.61
CA GLU A 104 -4.38 11.74 12.51
C GLU A 104 -5.57 10.92 12.02
N PHE A 105 -6.34 10.38 12.95
CA PHE A 105 -7.49 9.54 12.65
C PHE A 105 -8.71 10.37 12.26
N GLN A 106 -9.21 10.16 11.05
CA GLN A 106 -10.45 10.78 10.61
C GLN A 106 -11.67 9.96 11.07
N LEU A 107 -12.48 10.50 11.99
CA LEU A 107 -13.72 9.84 12.44
C LEU A 107 -14.88 10.09 11.49
N THR A 108 -15.04 11.36 11.10
CA THR A 108 -16.05 11.85 10.17
C THR A 108 -15.43 12.97 9.34
N GLN A 109 -16.15 13.47 8.34
CA GLN A 109 -15.66 14.54 7.48
C GLN A 109 -15.28 15.78 8.31
N GLY A 110 -13.99 16.12 8.33
CA GLY A 110 -13.45 17.29 9.03
C GLY A 110 -13.16 17.10 10.53
N VAL A 111 -13.41 15.92 11.11
CA VAL A 111 -13.10 15.62 12.52
C VAL A 111 -11.93 14.67 12.60
N PHE A 112 -10.80 15.17 13.13
CA PHE A 112 -9.56 14.42 13.29
C PHE A 112 -9.22 14.27 14.77
N ILE A 113 -8.87 13.05 15.15
CA ILE A 113 -8.33 12.73 16.46
C ILE A 113 -6.87 12.33 16.32
N LYS A 114 -6.04 12.81 17.25
CA LYS A 114 -4.60 12.56 17.22
C LYS A 114 -4.21 11.46 18.21
N SER A 115 -3.31 10.59 17.79
CA SER A 115 -2.67 9.62 18.67
C SER A 115 -1.18 9.54 18.40
N VAL A 116 -0.38 9.34 19.45
CA VAL A 116 1.08 9.31 19.35
C VAL A 116 1.60 7.93 19.66
N LEU A 117 2.44 7.40 18.77
CA LEU A 117 3.26 6.21 19.01
C LEU A 117 4.72 6.66 19.17
N ASN A 118 5.32 6.42 20.33
CA ASN A 118 6.71 6.73 20.60
C ASN A 118 7.59 5.53 20.24
N LEU A 119 8.52 5.69 19.31
CA LEU A 119 9.49 4.65 18.95
C LEU A 119 10.77 4.75 19.80
N GLY A 120 11.06 5.94 20.35
CA GLY A 120 12.28 6.18 21.10
C GLY A 120 13.49 6.41 20.19
N GLY A 121 14.68 6.18 20.71
CA GLY A 121 15.95 6.47 20.04
C GLY A 121 16.23 5.57 18.83
N GLY A 122 16.82 6.15 17.79
CA GLY A 122 17.25 5.42 16.61
C GLY A 122 18.64 4.81 16.77
N LEU A 123 18.87 3.68 16.09
CA LEU A 123 20.17 3.04 15.94
C LEU A 123 20.85 3.58 14.68
N VAL A 124 21.99 4.25 14.83
CA VAL A 124 22.77 4.77 13.69
C VAL A 124 23.65 3.64 13.14
N ILE A 125 23.62 3.44 11.82
CA ILE A 125 24.35 2.35 11.14
C ILE A 125 25.81 2.75 10.98
N GLN A 126 26.68 2.17 11.82
CA GLN A 126 28.12 2.47 11.82
C GLN A 126 29.00 1.26 12.11
N ASP A 127 28.48 0.30 12.88
CA ASP A 127 29.20 -0.90 13.29
C ASP A 127 28.62 -2.16 12.63
N LYS A 128 29.26 -3.31 12.88
CA LYS A 128 28.88 -4.59 12.28
C LYS A 128 27.44 -4.99 12.64
N ASP A 129 27.03 -4.74 13.88
CA ASP A 129 25.74 -5.20 14.39
C ASP A 129 24.60 -4.35 13.80
N SER A 130 24.77 -3.03 13.76
CA SER A 130 23.81 -2.11 13.12
C SER A 130 23.74 -2.30 11.60
N ILE A 131 24.85 -2.68 10.94
CA ILE A 131 24.83 -3.09 9.53
C ILE A 131 24.00 -4.36 9.34
N GLU A 132 24.11 -5.33 10.23
CA GLU A 132 23.33 -6.58 10.13
C GLU A 132 21.82 -6.29 10.27
N VAL A 133 21.44 -5.46 11.24
CA VAL A 133 20.05 -5.00 11.41
C VAL A 133 19.54 -4.30 10.13
N SER A 134 20.37 -3.52 9.45
CA SER A 134 19.99 -2.89 8.18
C SER A 134 19.81 -3.91 7.04
N LYS A 135 20.57 -5.00 7.02
CA LYS A 135 20.38 -6.08 6.05
C LYS A 135 19.08 -6.82 6.31
N ASP A 136 18.80 -7.16 7.56
CA ASP A 136 17.55 -7.81 7.96
C ASP A 136 16.34 -6.96 7.55
N PHE A 137 16.38 -5.65 7.81
CA PHE A 137 15.37 -4.73 7.34
C PHE A 137 15.20 -4.76 5.81
N THR A 138 16.31 -4.79 5.07
CA THR A 138 16.28 -4.80 3.59
C THR A 138 15.68 -6.09 3.05
N MET A 139 16.03 -7.23 3.66
CA MET A 139 15.49 -8.54 3.29
C MET A 139 13.99 -8.63 3.60
N ASP A 140 13.56 -8.15 4.77
CA ASP A 140 12.13 -8.15 5.13
C ASP A 140 11.32 -7.20 4.27
N LEU A 141 11.89 -6.05 3.89
CA LEU A 141 11.26 -5.13 2.94
C LEU A 141 11.12 -5.80 1.57
N TYR A 142 12.15 -6.50 1.10
CA TYR A 142 12.10 -7.25 -0.16
C TYR A 142 11.00 -8.32 -0.14
N GLU A 143 10.93 -9.14 0.92
CA GLU A 143 9.88 -10.14 1.05
C GLU A 143 8.49 -9.49 1.10
N SER A 144 8.33 -8.39 1.81
CA SER A 144 7.06 -7.64 1.86
C SER A 144 6.64 -7.11 0.48
N MET A 145 7.59 -6.59 -0.30
CA MET A 145 7.34 -6.20 -1.69
C MET A 145 6.95 -7.40 -2.57
N ARG A 146 7.60 -8.55 -2.37
CA ARG A 146 7.29 -9.80 -3.08
C ARG A 146 5.89 -10.30 -2.73
N TYR A 147 5.47 -10.29 -1.46
CA TYR A 147 4.12 -10.63 -1.03
C TYR A 147 3.08 -9.72 -1.69
N LYS A 148 3.31 -8.40 -1.69
CA LYS A 148 2.42 -7.44 -2.34
C LYS A 148 2.32 -7.69 -3.84
N PHE A 149 3.44 -7.98 -4.51
CA PHE A 149 3.45 -8.31 -5.93
C PHE A 149 2.62 -9.56 -6.25
N ILE A 150 2.81 -10.64 -5.48
CA ILE A 150 2.06 -11.89 -5.64
C ILE A 150 0.57 -11.65 -5.40
N SER A 151 0.22 -10.90 -4.35
CA SER A 151 -1.18 -10.55 -4.04
C SER A 151 -1.84 -9.77 -5.19
N LEU A 152 -1.18 -8.72 -5.71
CA LEU A 152 -1.69 -7.94 -6.84
C LEU A 152 -1.81 -8.78 -8.13
N LYS A 153 -0.87 -9.71 -8.35
CA LYS A 153 -0.93 -10.64 -9.48
C LYS A 153 -2.16 -11.55 -9.37
N ASN A 154 -2.37 -12.17 -8.22
CA ASN A 154 -3.51 -13.05 -7.97
C ASN A 154 -4.84 -12.30 -8.07
N GLN A 155 -4.90 -11.05 -7.59
CA GLN A 155 -6.08 -10.20 -7.72
C GLN A 155 -6.42 -9.94 -9.19
N LYS A 156 -5.44 -9.54 -10.01
CA LYS A 156 -5.63 -9.31 -11.45
C LYS A 156 -6.07 -10.58 -12.19
N GLU A 157 -5.46 -11.73 -11.87
CA GLU A 157 -5.86 -13.01 -12.47
C GLU A 157 -7.31 -13.37 -12.11
N SER A 158 -7.72 -13.10 -10.86
CA SER A 158 -9.10 -13.32 -10.39
C SER A 158 -10.11 -12.39 -11.08
N GLU A 159 -9.76 -11.10 -11.25
CA GLU A 159 -10.58 -10.13 -11.99
C GLU A 159 -10.77 -10.56 -13.46
N ILE A 160 -9.70 -11.02 -14.12
CA ILE A 160 -9.77 -11.53 -15.49
C ILE A 160 -10.66 -12.77 -15.57
N ALA A 161 -10.56 -13.69 -14.60
CA ALA A 161 -11.39 -14.89 -14.55
C ALA A 161 -12.88 -14.52 -14.37
N LEU A 162 -13.20 -13.55 -13.50
CA LEU A 162 -14.55 -13.05 -13.29
C LEU A 162 -15.13 -12.43 -14.56
N VAL A 163 -14.38 -11.56 -15.25
CA VAL A 163 -14.80 -10.96 -16.53
C VAL A 163 -15.05 -12.04 -17.59
N LYS A 164 -14.19 -13.05 -17.68
CA LYS A 164 -14.39 -14.18 -18.62
C LYS A 164 -15.66 -14.98 -18.30
N GLN A 165 -15.91 -15.29 -17.03
CA GLN A 165 -17.13 -15.98 -16.61
C GLN A 165 -18.39 -15.17 -16.93
N GLN A 166 -18.39 -13.87 -16.62
CA GLN A 166 -19.50 -12.97 -16.95
C GLN A 166 -19.73 -12.86 -18.46
N THR A 167 -18.65 -12.82 -19.26
CA THR A 167 -18.73 -12.79 -20.73
C THR A 167 -19.31 -14.09 -21.30
N ILE A 168 -18.90 -15.25 -20.77
CA ILE A 168 -19.43 -16.55 -21.19
C ILE A 168 -20.91 -16.69 -20.79
N ALA A 169 -21.27 -16.32 -19.56
CA ALA A 169 -22.65 -16.32 -19.10
C ALA A 169 -23.56 -15.39 -19.93
N SER A 170 -23.03 -14.26 -20.40
CA SER A 170 -23.76 -13.33 -21.28
C SER A 170 -23.95 -13.81 -22.72
N LYS A 171 -23.24 -14.86 -23.15
CA LYS A 171 -23.39 -15.45 -24.49
C LYS A 171 -24.47 -16.54 -24.55
N ASP A 172 -24.90 -17.09 -23.41
CA ASP A 172 -25.71 -18.31 -23.39
C ASP A 172 -27.19 -18.14 -23.07
N LYS A 173 -27.72 -16.96 -22.69
CA LYS A 173 -29.18 -16.75 -22.57
C LYS A 173 -29.61 -15.32 -22.85
N ASP A 174 -30.73 -15.19 -23.57
CA ASP A 174 -31.55 -14.00 -23.75
C ASP A 174 -31.73 -13.21 -22.44
N VAL A 175 -30.96 -12.13 -22.25
CA VAL A 175 -31.19 -11.11 -21.20
C VAL A 175 -30.88 -9.71 -21.77
N PRO A 176 -31.67 -8.67 -21.43
CA PRO A 176 -31.81 -7.44 -22.22
C PRO A 176 -30.55 -6.58 -22.30
N LYS A 177 -30.39 -5.92 -23.46
CA LYS A 177 -29.43 -4.83 -23.71
C LYS A 177 -29.55 -3.72 -22.65
N VAL A 178 -28.78 -3.77 -21.58
CA VAL A 178 -28.65 -2.62 -20.66
C VAL A 178 -27.22 -2.10 -20.53
N PHE A 179 -26.18 -2.82 -21.00
CA PHE A 179 -24.81 -2.32 -20.91
C PHE A 179 -23.98 -2.56 -22.17
N GLN A 180 -24.50 -2.16 -23.34
CA GLN A 180 -23.65 -1.75 -24.46
C GLN A 180 -23.33 -0.25 -24.32
N GLN A 181 -22.51 0.13 -23.34
CA GLN A 181 -22.03 1.51 -23.28
C GLN A 181 -20.62 1.68 -22.65
N LEU A 182 -19.78 0.66 -22.70
CA LEU A 182 -18.34 0.81 -22.45
C LEU A 182 -17.45 0.27 -23.59
N SER A 183 -18.04 -0.08 -24.73
CA SER A 183 -17.33 -0.65 -25.87
C SER A 183 -17.74 -0.03 -27.21
N GLU A 184 -17.87 1.28 -27.25
CA GLU A 184 -17.63 2.07 -28.48
C GLU A 184 -17.01 3.42 -28.10
N VAL A 185 -15.77 3.41 -27.62
CA VAL A 185 -14.89 4.52 -28.01
C VAL A 185 -14.61 4.28 -29.50
N LYS A 186 -15.52 4.74 -30.36
CA LYS A 186 -15.16 5.02 -31.74
C LYS A 186 -14.07 6.07 -31.64
N GLU A 187 -12.83 5.67 -31.95
CA GLU A 187 -11.79 6.64 -32.28
C GLU A 187 -12.39 7.56 -33.36
N GLU A 188 -12.75 8.79 -32.99
CA GLU A 188 -13.03 9.80 -33.98
C GLU A 188 -11.76 9.93 -34.85
N PRO A 189 -11.85 9.78 -36.18
CA PRO A 189 -10.70 10.01 -37.03
C PRO A 189 -10.22 11.45 -36.80
N PRO A 190 -8.90 11.69 -36.75
CA PRO A 190 -8.36 13.01 -36.46
C PRO A 190 -8.92 14.01 -37.47
N LYS A 191 -9.62 15.03 -36.98
CA LYS A 191 -10.13 16.14 -37.78
C LYS A 191 -8.96 16.77 -38.55
N LYS A 192 -9.05 16.78 -39.89
CA LYS A 192 -8.14 17.54 -40.75
C LYS A 192 -8.14 19.00 -40.28
N ARG A 193 -7.01 19.49 -39.75
CA ARG A 193 -6.79 20.93 -39.64
C ARG A 193 -6.50 21.45 -41.05
N ILE A 194 -7.38 22.30 -41.55
CA ILE A 194 -7.08 23.15 -42.69
C ILE A 194 -6.21 24.28 -42.15
N VAL A 195 -4.95 24.32 -42.57
CA VAL A 195 -4.12 25.52 -42.46
C VAL A 195 -3.63 25.79 -43.88
N ASN A 196 -4.12 26.88 -44.48
CA ASN A 196 -3.71 27.45 -45.77
C ASN A 196 -3.47 26.45 -46.92
N GLY A 197 -4.56 26.05 -47.59
CA GLY A 197 -4.54 25.76 -49.03
C GLY A 197 -4.06 24.41 -49.52
N ASP A 198 -3.13 23.71 -48.84
CA ASP A 198 -2.52 22.49 -49.41
C ASP A 198 -2.78 21.21 -48.58
N ILE A 199 -3.38 20.22 -49.23
CA ILE A 199 -3.66 18.90 -48.65
C ILE A 199 -2.42 18.01 -48.78
N VAL A 200 -1.66 17.86 -47.69
CA VAL A 200 -0.63 16.81 -47.58
C VAL A 200 -1.24 15.57 -46.92
N MET A 201 -1.35 14.46 -47.66
CA MET A 201 -1.76 13.18 -47.09
C MET A 201 -0.62 12.55 -46.27
N PRO A 202 -0.86 12.08 -45.04
CA PRO A 202 0.11 11.25 -44.33
C PRO A 202 0.19 9.87 -44.98
N ASN A 203 1.40 9.52 -45.45
CA ASN A 203 1.71 8.25 -46.08
C ASN A 203 1.45 7.08 -45.11
N LYS A 204 0.55 6.16 -45.49
CA LYS A 204 0.37 4.88 -44.80
C LYS A 204 1.63 4.03 -45.00
N LYS A 205 2.51 3.91 -44.00
CA LYS A 205 3.52 2.85 -43.95
C LYS A 205 2.80 1.50 -43.86
N LYS A 206 2.78 0.72 -44.95
CA LYS A 206 2.38 -0.69 -44.93
C LYS A 206 3.38 -1.48 -44.07
N ARG A 207 2.97 -1.99 -42.91
CA ARG A 207 3.73 -3.02 -42.19
C ARG A 207 3.56 -4.35 -42.94
N LYS A 208 4.68 -4.96 -43.36
CA LYS A 208 4.70 -6.33 -43.88
C LYS A 208 4.38 -7.28 -42.73
N ALA A 209 3.40 -8.16 -42.91
CA ALA A 209 3.19 -9.30 -42.04
C ALA A 209 4.33 -10.30 -42.27
N ILE A 210 5.09 -10.62 -41.21
CA ILE A 210 5.98 -11.78 -41.21
C ILE A 210 5.14 -12.94 -40.70
N GLY A 211 4.66 -13.76 -41.63
CA GLY A 211 3.98 -15.01 -41.33
C GLY A 211 4.96 -16.05 -40.82
N ALA A 212 4.56 -16.76 -39.78
CA ALA A 212 5.16 -18.01 -39.34
C ALA A 212 5.09 -19.04 -40.49
N ARG A 213 6.20 -19.72 -40.77
CA ARG A 213 6.18 -21.03 -41.42
C ARG A 213 6.44 -22.07 -40.35
N PHE A 214 5.48 -22.98 -40.23
CA PHE A 214 5.70 -24.33 -39.73
C PHE A 214 6.45 -25.11 -40.81
N GLU A 215 7.60 -25.66 -40.46
CA GLU A 215 8.06 -27.02 -40.77
C GLU A 215 8.83 -27.52 -39.54
#